data_AF-A0A2G7HFD6-F1
#
_entry.id   AF-A0A2G7HFD6-F1
#
_cell.length_a   1.000
_cell.length_b   1.000
_cell.length_c   1.000
_cell.angle_alpha   90.00
_cell.angle_beta   90.00
_cell.angle_gamma   90.00
#
_symmetry.space_group_name_H-M   'P 1'
#
loop_
_entity.id
_entity.type
_entity.pdbx_description
1 polymer ?
#
loop_
_entity_poly.entity_id
_entity_poly.type
_entity_poly.pdbx_seq_one_letter_code
_entity_poly.pdbx_strand_id
1 'polypeptide(L)'
;MTGRKIVKITEWYQFSGWDASANGVKFGIWIEPEMVNPKSDLYSKHPDWVVKQPGREEHYFRNQLVLDLSNPKVQDFVYNIVILCLLKRLAELIY
;
A
#
# COMPACT_ATOMS: atom_id res chain seq x y z
N MET A 1 -24.97 8.50 -10.25
CA MET A 1 -24.05 8.10 -9.17
C MET A 1 -23.78 6.60 -9.29
N THR A 2 -22.77 6.20 -10.06
CA THR A 2 -22.37 4.79 -10.16
C THR A 2 -21.47 4.48 -8.96
N GLY A 3 -22.01 3.77 -7.97
CA GLY A 3 -21.23 3.33 -6.81
C GLY A 3 -20.10 2.41 -7.26
N ARG A 4 -18.85 2.83 -7.05
CA ARG A 4 -17.70 1.95 -7.24
C ARG A 4 -17.78 0.89 -6.15
N LYS A 5 -18.00 -0.38 -6.53
CA LYS A 5 -17.78 -1.51 -5.63
C LYS A 5 -16.32 -1.46 -5.19
N ILE A 6 -16.09 -1.41 -3.88
CA ILE A 6 -14.76 -1.63 -3.31
C ILE A 6 -14.49 -3.13 -3.47
N VAL A 7 -13.67 -3.47 -4.46
CA VAL A 7 -13.16 -4.83 -4.61
C VAL A 7 -11.98 -4.97 -3.65
N LYS A 8 -11.98 -6.00 -2.81
CA LYS A 8 -10.85 -6.24 -1.90
C LYS A 8 -9.61 -6.53 -2.74
N ILE A 9 -8.45 -6.03 -2.32
CA ILE A 9 -7.18 -6.20 -3.05
C ILE A 9 -6.87 -7.67 -3.35
N THR A 10 -7.35 -8.59 -2.51
CA THR A 10 -7.24 -10.04 -2.67
C THR A 10 -8.03 -10.60 -3.86
N GLU A 11 -9.22 -10.09 -4.11
CA GLU A 11 -10.11 -10.54 -5.19
C GLU A 11 -9.56 -10.09 -6.56
N TRP A 12 -9.00 -8.87 -6.62
CA TRP A 12 -8.37 -8.32 -7.82
C TRP A 12 -7.10 -9.09 -8.22
N TYR A 13 -6.36 -9.57 -7.21
CA TYR A 13 -5.12 -10.32 -7.38
C TYR A 13 -5.35 -11.66 -8.08
N GLN A 14 -6.37 -12.41 -7.63
CA GLN A 14 -6.70 -13.73 -8.16
C GLN A 14 -7.14 -13.64 -9.62
N PHE A 15 -7.98 -12.65 -9.93
CA PHE A 15 -8.48 -12.44 -11.29
C PHE A 15 -7.35 -12.11 -12.27
N SER A 16 -6.53 -11.10 -11.98
CA SER A 16 -5.47 -10.65 -12.89
C SER A 16 -4.32 -11.65 -13.02
N GLY A 17 -4.00 -12.38 -11.95
CA GLY A 17 -2.98 -13.43 -11.98
C GLY A 17 -3.41 -14.64 -12.83
N TRP A 18 -4.69 -15.01 -12.79
CA TRP A 18 -5.22 -16.11 -13.60
C TRP A 18 -5.24 -15.76 -15.08
N ASP A 19 -5.67 -14.54 -15.43
CA ASP A 19 -5.67 -14.06 -16.81
C ASP A 19 -4.25 -13.98 -17.40
N ALA A 20 -3.28 -13.46 -16.64
CA ALA A 20 -1.88 -13.44 -17.07
C ALA A 20 -1.34 -14.85 -17.35
N SER A 21 -1.62 -15.81 -16.47
CA SER A 21 -1.21 -17.21 -16.66
C SER A 21 -1.89 -17.86 -17.86
N ALA A 22 -3.17 -17.60 -18.09
CA ALA A 22 -3.91 -18.12 -19.24
C ALA A 22 -3.34 -17.60 -20.57
N ASN A 23 -2.80 -16.38 -20.57
CA ASN A 23 -2.18 -15.75 -21.73
C ASN A 23 -0.66 -16.00 -21.83
N GLY A 24 -0.07 -16.82 -20.95
CA GLY A 24 1.36 -17.12 -20.95
C GLY A 24 2.27 -15.93 -20.56
N VAL A 25 1.72 -14.90 -19.90
CA VAL A 25 2.44 -13.70 -19.48
C VAL A 25 2.74 -13.78 -17.97
N LYS A 26 3.91 -13.29 -17.56
CA LYS A 26 4.26 -13.18 -16.14
C LYS A 26 3.49 -12.04 -15.48
N PHE A 27 2.93 -12.31 -14.31
CA PHE A 27 2.27 -11.30 -13.49
C PHE A 27 3.26 -10.66 -12.51
N GLY A 28 3.18 -9.33 -12.37
CA GLY A 28 3.98 -8.56 -11.42
C GLY A 28 3.15 -7.46 -10.77
N ILE A 29 3.59 -6.99 -9.61
CA ILE A 29 2.94 -5.91 -8.88
C ILE A 29 3.94 -4.83 -8.54
N TRP A 30 3.44 -3.61 -8.62
CA TRP A 30 4.13 -2.44 -8.14
C TRP A 30 3.47 -1.94 -6.85
N ILE A 31 4.30 -1.55 -5.89
CA ILE A 31 3.89 -0.96 -4.61
C ILE A 31 4.79 0.24 -4.30
N GLU A 32 4.23 1.27 -3.66
CA GLU A 32 4.94 2.44 -3.10
C GLU A 32 4.66 2.51 -1.58
N PRO A 33 5.33 1.69 -0.76
CA PRO A 33 5.07 1.63 0.68
C PRO A 33 5.62 2.81 1.49
N GLU A 34 6.50 3.62 0.91
CA GLU A 34 7.20 4.74 1.58
C GLU A 34 6.44 6.08 1.50
N MET A 35 5.34 6.13 0.76
CA MET A 35 4.57 7.34 0.48
C MET A 35 3.19 7.28 1.12
N VAL A 36 2.64 8.44 1.46
CA VAL A 36 1.27 8.56 1.95
C VAL A 36 0.53 9.73 1.29
N ASN A 37 -0.73 9.50 0.94
CA ASN A 37 -1.61 10.55 0.45
C ASN A 37 -2.24 11.31 1.64
N PRO A 38 -2.24 12.66 1.66
CA PRO A 38 -2.86 13.45 2.72
C PRO A 38 -4.36 13.24 2.89
N LYS A 39 -5.05 12.75 1.84
CA LYS A 39 -6.47 12.41 1.88
C LYS A 39 -6.75 10.98 2.36
N SER A 40 -5.72 10.24 2.77
CA SER A 40 -5.87 8.85 3.22
C SER A 40 -6.28 8.78 4.70
N ASP A 41 -6.91 7.65 5.06
CA ASP A 41 -7.20 7.32 6.45
C ASP A 41 -5.92 7.18 7.29
N LEU A 42 -4.83 6.69 6.68
CA LEU A 42 -3.55 6.52 7.35
C LEU A 42 -3.02 7.88 7.83
N TYR A 43 -2.96 8.86 6.94
CA TYR A 43 -2.52 10.20 7.28
C TYR A 43 -3.47 10.87 8.29
N SER A 44 -4.79 10.72 8.10
CA SER A 44 -5.79 11.29 9.03
C SER A 44 -5.63 10.77 10.47
N LYS A 45 -5.23 9.51 10.63
CA LYS A 45 -5.01 8.87 11.95
C LYS A 45 -3.60 9.11 12.51
N HIS A 46 -2.61 9.24 11.62
CA HIS A 46 -1.21 9.35 11.97
C HIS A 46 -0.52 10.48 11.19
N PRO A 47 -0.93 11.75 11.39
CA PRO A 47 -0.27 12.89 10.73
C PRO A 47 1.15 13.12 11.26
N ASP A 48 1.54 12.47 12.36
CA ASP A 48 2.88 12.44 12.92
C ASP A 48 3.83 11.45 12.21
N TRP A 49 3.32 10.58 11.33
CA TRP A 49 4.14 9.57 10.65
C TRP A 49 4.79 10.06 9.35
N VAL A 50 4.61 11.33 8.99
CA VAL A 50 5.27 11.93 7.81
C VAL A 50 6.52 12.69 8.21
N VAL A 51 7.53 12.69 7.33
CA VAL A 51 8.72 13.53 7.50
C VAL A 51 8.30 15.00 7.48
N LYS A 52 8.42 15.67 8.63
CA LYS A 52 8.10 17.09 8.78
C LYS A 52 9.00 17.77 9.80
N GLN A 53 9.26 19.06 9.59
CA GLN A 53 9.97 19.89 10.56
C GLN A 53 8.96 20.75 11.34
N PRO A 54 9.04 20.81 12.68
CA PRO A 54 8.17 21.68 13.47
C PRO A 54 8.25 23.14 12.98
N GLY A 55 7.09 23.79 12.84
CA GLY A 55 6.99 25.18 12.38
C GLY A 55 7.19 25.38 10.88
N ARG A 56 7.25 24.31 10.07
CA ARG A 56 7.22 24.39 8.60
C ARG A 56 5.96 23.76 8.04
N GLU A 57 5.50 24.32 6.93
CA GLU A 57 4.43 23.72 6.14
C GLU A 57 4.88 22.39 5.53
N GLU A 58 3.90 21.53 5.24
CA GLU A 58 4.14 20.26 4.59
C GLU A 58 4.58 20.48 3.14
N HIS A 59 5.61 19.76 2.73
CA HIS A 59 6.15 19.86 1.38
C HIS A 59 5.71 18.64 0.55
N TYR A 60 4.78 18.87 -0.36
CA TYR A 60 4.27 17.82 -1.25
C TYR A 60 5.18 17.60 -2.46
N PHE A 61 5.37 16.35 -2.83
CA PHE A 61 5.91 15.97 -4.14
C PHE A 61 4.92 15.00 -4.79
N ARG A 62 4.52 15.24 -6.04
CA ARG A 62 3.45 14.45 -6.72
C ARG A 62 2.15 14.32 -5.89
N ASN A 63 1.79 15.36 -5.11
CA ASN A 63 0.62 15.38 -4.22
C ASN A 63 0.62 14.34 -3.08
N GLN A 64 1.81 13.86 -2.69
CA GLN A 64 2.01 12.91 -1.60
C GLN A 64 3.11 13.38 -0.65
N LEU A 65 3.16 12.74 0.53
CA LEU A 65 4.13 12.96 1.58
C LEU A 65 4.95 11.69 1.80
N VAL A 66 6.16 11.86 2.33
CA VAL A 66 7.07 10.75 2.65
C VAL A 66 6.81 10.29 4.08
N LEU A 67 6.62 8.98 4.27
CA LEU A 67 6.56 8.38 5.60
C LEU A 67 7.93 8.43 6.28
N ASP A 68 7.93 8.72 7.58
CA ASP A 68 9.13 8.73 8.39
C ASP A 68 9.56 7.30 8.74
N LEU A 69 10.33 6.69 7.84
CA LEU A 69 10.90 5.36 8.04
C LEU A 69 12.01 5.33 9.10
N SER A 70 12.35 6.44 9.77
CA SER A 70 13.19 6.39 10.98
C SER A 70 12.39 6.00 12.23
N ASN A 71 11.06 6.14 12.18
CA ASN A 71 10.14 5.78 13.27
C ASN A 71 9.84 4.27 13.23
N PRO A 72 10.21 3.48 14.28
CA PRO A 72 9.98 2.04 14.30
C PRO A 72 8.52 1.62 14.09
N LYS A 73 7.55 2.42 14.56
CA LYS A 73 6.12 2.12 14.36
C LYS A 73 5.71 2.18 12.88
N VAL A 74 6.31 3.11 12.13
CA VAL A 74 6.08 3.26 10.69
C VAL A 74 6.74 2.10 9.95
N GLN A 75 7.96 1.71 10.34
CA GLN A 75 8.63 0.54 9.79
C GLN A 75 7.81 -0.73 9.99
N ASP A 76 7.30 -0.98 11.20
CA ASP A 76 6.46 -2.14 11.51
C ASP A 76 5.19 -2.16 10.67
N PHE A 77 4.52 -1.00 10.53
CA PHE A 77 3.33 -0.89 9.70
C PHE A 77 3.62 -1.22 8.23
N VAL A 78 4.66 -0.60 7.67
CA VAL A 78 5.07 -0.79 6.27
C VAL A 78 5.47 -2.25 6.02
N TYR A 79 6.32 -2.81 6.89
CA TYR A 79 6.75 -4.20 6.79
C TYR A 79 5.55 -5.15 6.80
N ASN A 80 4.62 -4.97 7.74
CA ASN A 80 3.44 -5.80 7.83
C ASN A 80 2.54 -5.69 6.58
N ILE A 81 2.39 -4.50 6.00
CA ILE A 81 1.63 -4.32 4.75
C ILE A 81 2.32 -5.03 3.59
N VAL A 82 3.63 -4.86 3.41
CA VAL A 82 4.39 -5.53 2.35
C VAL A 82 4.30 -7.04 2.50
N ILE A 83 4.49 -7.55 3.72
CA ILE A 83 4.34 -8.96 4.03
C ILE A 83 2.92 -9.45 3.75
N LEU A 84 1.88 -8.73 4.18
CA LEU A 84 0.50 -9.12 3.89
C LEU A 84 0.20 -9.11 2.39
N CYS A 85 0.74 -8.15 1.64
CA CYS A 85 0.59 -8.06 0.19
C CYS A 85 1.30 -9.20 -0.54
N LEU A 86 2.45 -9.67 -0.05
CA LEU A 86 3.27 -10.68 -0.71
C LEU A 86 2.99 -12.11 -0.22
N LEU A 87 2.73 -12.30 1.08
CA LEU A 87 2.63 -13.62 1.73
C LEU A 87 1.20 -14.16 1.85
N LYS A 88 0.15 -13.37 1.59
CA LYS A 88 -1.23 -13.90 1.61
C LYS A 88 -1.47 -15.06 0.62
N ARG A 89 -0.52 -15.35 -0.26
CA ARG A 89 -0.57 -16.48 -1.19
C ARG A 89 0.16 -17.75 -0.71
N LEU A 90 0.99 -17.69 0.34
CA LEU A 90 1.71 -18.89 0.82
C LEU A 90 0.88 -19.77 1.75
N ALA A 91 -0.07 -19.20 2.51
CA ALA A 91 -0.89 -19.98 3.42
C ALA A 91 -2.02 -20.76 2.71
N GLU A 92 -2.52 -20.28 1.56
CA GLU A 92 -3.63 -20.91 0.81
C GLU A 92 -3.15 -21.87 -0.30
N LEU A 93 -1.84 -22.06 -0.45
CA LEU A 93 -1.23 -23.02 -1.39
C LEU A 93 -0.55 -24.21 -0.70
N ILE A 94 -0.53 -24.22 0.64
CA ILE A 94 0.09 -25.28 1.45
C ILE A 94 -0.97 -26.14 2.19
N TYR A 95 -2.26 -25.81 2.05
CA TYR A 95 -3.39 -26.64 2.48
C TYR A 95 -4.44 -26.74 1.38
#